data_AF-A0A931QVJ3-F1
#
_entry.id   AF-A0A931QVJ3-F1
#
_cell.length_a   1.000
_cell.length_b   1.000
_cell.length_c   1.000
_cell.angle_alpha   90.00
_cell.angle_beta   90.00
_cell.angle_gamma   90.00
#
_symmetry.space_group_name_H-M   'P 1'
#
loop_
_entity.id
_entity.type
_entity.pdbx_description
1 polymer ?
#
loop_
_entity_poly.entity_id
_entity_poly.type
_entity_poly.pdbx_seq_one_letter_code
_entity_poly.pdbx_strand_id
1 'polypeptide(L)' 'FCASQFIGEPGETEEMRPQWFPYSEIPFKDMWPDDEHWFPHFLAGNFFHGTFRFKDTNTLLEHDIRVL' A
#
# COMPACT_ATOMS: atom_id res chain seq x y z
N PHE A 1 -3.18 -6.43 -7.43
CA PHE A 1 -4.47 -6.26 -8.12
C PHE A 1 -4.90 -4.82 -7.97
N CYS A 2 -5.40 -4.16 -9.02
CA CYS A 2 -6.00 -2.83 -8.95
C CYS A 2 -7.32 -2.84 -9.72
N ALA A 3 -8.25 -1.97 -9.33
CA ALA A 3 -9.52 -1.77 -10.03
C ALA A 3 -9.87 -0.28 -10.03
N SER A 4 -10.42 0.21 -11.14
CA SER A 4 -10.88 1.59 -11.29
C SER A 4 -12.40 1.74 -11.18
N GLN A 5 -13.12 0.62 -11.03
CA GLN A 5 -14.57 0.58 -10.96
C GLN A 5 -15.01 -0.39 -9.86
N PHE A 6 -15.98 0.04 -9.07
CA PHE A 6 -16.70 -0.76 -8.09
C PHE A 6 -18.14 -0.24 -7.97
N ILE A 7 -19.03 -1.01 -7.32
CA ILE A 7 -20.44 -0.65 -7.11
C ILE A 7 -20.75 -0.77 -5.63
N GLY A 8 -21.54 0.16 -5.09
CA GLY A 8 -21.92 0.23 -3.68
C GLY A 8 -21.15 1.32 -2.93
N GLU A 9 -21.39 1.43 -1.63
CA GLU A 9 -20.73 2.40 -0.74
C GLU A 9 -19.85 1.67 0.28
N PRO A 10 -18.59 2.08 0.49
CA PRO A 10 -17.74 1.51 1.54
C PRO A 10 -18.33 1.77 2.93
N GLY A 11 -18.49 0.72 3.73
CA GLY A 11 -19.00 0.80 5.11
C GLY A 11 -17.96 0.34 6.14
N GLU A 12 -18.01 0.94 7.32
CA GLU A 12 -17.20 0.51 8.47
C GLU A 12 -17.68 -0.83 9.02
N THR A 13 -16.73 -1.66 9.45
CA THR A 13 -16.93 -2.95 10.10
C THR A 13 -16.08 -3.02 11.37
N GLU A 14 -16.23 -4.09 12.17
CA GLU A 14 -15.39 -4.33 13.34
C GLU A 14 -13.88 -4.35 13.01
N GLU A 15 -13.53 -4.76 11.80
CA GLU A 15 -12.13 -4.95 11.36
C GLU A 15 -11.58 -3.77 10.56
N MET A 16 -12.43 -2.94 9.93
CA MET A 16 -11.99 -1.95 8.95
C MET A 16 -12.88 -0.71 8.90
N ARG A 17 -12.25 0.46 8.88
CA ARG A 17 -12.89 1.76 8.67
C ARG A 17 -12.39 2.37 7.35
N PRO A 18 -13.11 2.20 6.23
CA PRO A 18 -12.64 2.67 4.92
C PRO A 18 -12.59 4.19 4.85
N GLN A 19 -11.57 4.72 4.20
CA GLN A 19 -11.39 6.15 3.96
C GLN A 19 -10.73 6.37 2.60
N TRP A 20 -11.22 7.38 1.87
CA TRP A 20 -10.63 7.81 0.61
C TRP A 20 -9.52 8.84 0.87
N PHE A 21 -8.40 8.69 0.16
CA PHE A 21 -7.28 9.63 0.19
C PHE A 21 -6.95 10.10 -1.24
N PRO A 22 -6.72 11.40 -1.46
CA PRO A 22 -6.05 11.87 -2.67
C PRO A 22 -4.68 11.22 -2.82
N TYR A 23 -4.21 10.98 -4.05
CA TYR A 23 -2.89 10.38 -4.28
C TYR A 23 -1.73 11.22 -3.73
N SER A 24 -1.90 12.54 -3.62
CA SER A 24 -0.92 13.44 -3.00
C SER A 24 -0.91 13.42 -1.48
N GLU A 25 -1.89 12.78 -0.84
CA GLU A 25 -2.13 12.80 0.60
C GLU A 25 -2.22 11.39 1.19
N ILE A 26 -1.56 10.42 0.55
CA ILE A 26 -1.47 9.05 1.05
C ILE A 26 -0.77 9.06 2.42
N PRO A 27 -1.38 8.49 3.48
CA PRO A 27 -0.90 8.61 4.84
C PRO A 27 0.20 7.60 5.15
N PHE A 28 1.31 7.62 4.40
CA PHE A 28 2.38 6.60 4.51
C PHE A 28 2.92 6.39 5.92
N LYS A 29 2.93 7.45 6.75
CA LYS A 29 3.36 7.37 8.16
C LYS A 29 2.47 6.50 9.04
N ASP A 30 1.21 6.33 8.65
CA ASP A 30 0.22 5.51 9.34
C ASP A 30 0.02 4.15 8.63
N MET A 31 0.80 3.87 7.59
CA MET A 31 0.79 2.63 6.80
C MET A 31 1.94 1.71 7.22
N TRP A 32 2.00 0.53 6.61
CA TRP A 32 3.12 -0.37 6.85
C TRP A 32 4.41 0.21 6.24
N PRO A 33 5.58 0.02 6.87
CA PRO A 33 6.82 0.63 6.39
C PRO A 33 7.22 0.24 4.96
N ASP A 34 6.80 -0.93 4.48
CA ASP A 34 7.06 -1.36 3.11
C ASP A 34 6.21 -0.64 2.07
N ASP A 35 5.03 -0.13 2.44
CA ASP A 35 4.11 0.53 1.52
C ASP A 35 4.73 1.78 0.87
N GLU A 36 5.59 2.50 1.60
CA GLU A 36 6.35 3.64 1.05
C GLU A 36 7.21 3.25 -0.17
N HIS A 37 7.61 1.99 -0.27
CA HIS A 37 8.50 1.51 -1.33
C HIS A 37 7.73 0.96 -2.53
N TRP A 38 6.71 0.11 -2.32
CA TRP A 38 6.01 -0.55 -3.43
C TRP A 38 4.78 0.22 -3.95
N PHE A 39 4.08 0.95 -3.08
CA PHE A 39 2.83 1.62 -3.45
C PHE A 39 3.00 2.68 -4.56
N PRO A 40 4.10 3.47 -4.61
CA PRO A 40 4.32 4.40 -5.72
C PRO A 40 4.43 3.71 -7.08
N HIS A 41 5.08 2.53 -7.14
CA HIS A 41 5.16 1.74 -8.38
C HIS A 41 3.79 1.20 -8.78
N PHE A 42 2.99 0.78 -7.81
CA PHE A 42 1.63 0.32 -8.02
C PHE A 42 0.73 1.43 -8.60
N LEU A 43 0.78 2.65 -8.06
CA LEU A 43 0.01 3.79 -8.59
C LEU A 43 0.46 4.23 -9.98
N ALA A 44 1.75 4.07 -10.29
CA ALA A 44 2.27 4.31 -11.63
C ALA A 44 1.84 3.24 -12.66
N GLY A 45 1.16 2.18 -12.23
CA GLY A 45 0.71 1.08 -13.09
C GLY A 45 1.82 0.08 -13.46
N ASN A 46 2.94 0.11 -12.74
CA ASN A 46 4.05 -0.81 -12.99
C ASN A 46 3.79 -2.17 -12.36
N PHE A 47 4.29 -3.23 -13.01
CA PHE A 47 4.47 -4.51 -12.36
C PHE A 47 5.82 -4.53 -11.63
N PHE A 48 5.87 -5.17 -10.48
CA PHE A 48 7.09 -5.26 -9.68
C PHE A 48 7.10 -6.56 -8.86
N HIS A 49 8.30 -7.00 -8.50
CA HIS A 49 8.52 -7.97 -7.45
C HIS A 49 9.26 -7.29 -6.30
N GLY A 50 8.73 -7.44 -5.08
CA GLY A 50 9.30 -6.89 -3.86
C GLY A 50 9.57 -7.97 -2.82
N THR A 51 10.71 -7.88 -2.14
CA THR A 51 11.02 -8.69 -0.95
C THR A 51 11.34 -7.75 0.19
N PHE A 52 10.67 -7.94 1.33
CA PHE A 52 10.83 -7.09 2.51
C PHE A 52 11.13 -7.93 3.73
N ARG A 53 12.17 -7.57 4.48
CA ARG A 53 12.59 -8.27 5.69
C ARG A 53 12.31 -7.42 6.91
N PHE A 54 11.38 -7.88 7.73
CA PHE A 54 10.95 -7.20 8.94
C PHE A 54 11.57 -7.85 10.19
N LYS A 55 11.90 -7.02 11.19
CA LYS A 55 12.23 -7.49 12.53
C LYS A 55 10.97 -7.79 13.35
N ASP A 56 9.99 -6.92 13.19
CA ASP A 56 8.67 -6.87 13.83
C ASP A 56 7.72 -6.11 12.89
N THR A 57 6.49 -5.82 13.29
CA THR A 57 5.49 -5.18 12.41
C THR A 57 5.88 -3.78 11.95
N ASN A 58 6.83 -3.11 12.62
CA ASN A 58 7.11 -1.69 12.40
C ASN A 58 8.55 -1.43 11.91
N THR A 59 9.45 -2.42 12.03
CA THR A 59 10.87 -2.22 11.75
C THR A 59 11.27 -2.99 10.49
N LEU A 60 11.27 -2.28 9.36
CA LEU A 60 11.83 -2.77 8.10
C LEU A 60 13.36 -2.75 8.16
N LEU A 61 14.00 -3.91 7.98
CA LEU A 61 15.45 -4.05 8.04
C LEU A 61 16.09 -3.94 6.67
N GLU A 62 15.52 -4.62 5.68
CA GLU A 62 16.02 -4.68 4.30
C GLU A 62 14.84 -4.79 3.34
N HIS A 63 14.99 -4.22 2.16
CA HIS A 63 14.06 -4.42 1.06
C HIS A 63 14.79 -4.46 -0.28
N ASP A 64 14.20 -5.18 -1.23
CA ASP A 64 14.56 -5.14 -2.65
C ASP A 64 13.27 -5.04 -3.47
N ILE A 65 13.26 -4.12 -4.43
CA ILE A 65 12.16 -3.98 -5.40
C ILE A 65 12.75 -3.97 -6.80
N ARG A 66 12.20 -4.84 -7.64
CA ARG A 66 12.47 -4.89 -9.07
C ARG A 66 11.20 -4.62 -9.86
N VAL A 67 11.17 -3.48 -10.55
CA VAL A 67 10.14 -3.18 -11.56
C VAL A 67 10.36 -4.09 -12.78
N LEU A 68 9.26 -4.58 -13.36
CA LEU A 68 9.22 -5.50 -14.50
C LEU A 68 8.99 -4.76 -15.83
#